data_AF-A0A2U1UBB1-F1
#
_entry.id   AF-A0A2U1UBB1-F1
#
_cell.length_a   1.000
_cell.length_b   1.000
_cell.length_c   1.000
_cell.angle_alpha   90.00
_cell.angle_beta   90.00
_cell.angle_gamma   90.00
#
_symmetry.space_group_name_H-M   'P 1'
#
loop_
_entity.id
_entity.type
_entity.pdbx_description
1 polymer ?
#
loop_
_entity_poly.entity_id
_entity_poly.type
_entity_poly.pdbx_seq_one_letter_code
_entity_poly.pdbx_strand_id
1 'polypeptide(L)'
;MAGLFKVSAFTALITLATIGNVHAIEIWHTDTVWAGQGVCSAQFTLDNGGAFGEPVGKLEISVDVLDKSGKVQQKDTLNVEPFGDSDATRYQTALLEGENYCESDLTINITKVAEIVGSEKKILPVTEFTTREFKPYTVLVDGKKTNR
;
A
#
# COMPACT_ATOMS: atom_id res chain seq x y z
N MET A 1 -42.45 -3.85 -51.89
CA MET A 1 -41.29 -2.98 -52.18
C MET A 1 -41.17 -2.02 -51.00
N ALA A 2 -40.40 -2.36 -49.96
CA ALA A 2 -38.94 -2.20 -49.83
C ALA A 2 -38.50 -0.73 -49.67
N GLY A 3 -38.12 -0.37 -48.43
CA GLY A 3 -37.13 0.65 -48.05
C GLY A 3 -37.63 2.09 -47.93
N LEU A 4 -37.13 2.96 -47.05
CA LEU A 4 -35.95 2.92 -46.18
C LEU A 4 -36.19 3.96 -45.05
N PHE A 5 -36.07 3.57 -43.78
CA PHE A 5 -35.99 4.54 -42.68
C PHE A 5 -34.60 5.21 -42.73
N LYS A 6 -34.53 6.52 -43.00
CA LYS A 6 -33.31 7.30 -42.82
C LYS A 6 -33.16 7.65 -41.34
N VAL A 7 -32.54 6.77 -40.57
CA VAL A 7 -31.98 7.15 -39.27
C VAL A 7 -30.67 7.89 -39.56
N SER A 8 -30.68 9.20 -39.37
CA SER A 8 -29.49 10.03 -39.53
C SER A 8 -28.50 9.66 -38.42
N ALA A 9 -27.49 8.87 -38.78
CA ALA A 9 -26.38 8.52 -37.92
C ALA A 9 -25.51 9.77 -37.69
N PHE A 10 -25.88 10.60 -36.70
CA PHE A 10 -24.92 11.50 -36.06
C PHE A 10 -24.32 10.76 -34.87
N THR A 11 -23.15 10.20 -35.14
CA THR A 11 -22.29 9.45 -34.24
C THR A 11 -22.05 10.25 -32.95
N ALA A 12 -22.52 9.74 -31.82
CA ALA A 12 -22.08 10.20 -30.51
C ALA A 12 -20.60 9.79 -30.36
N LEU A 13 -19.70 10.76 -30.52
CA LEU A 13 -18.28 10.58 -30.22
C LEU A 13 -18.15 10.54 -28.70
N ILE A 14 -18.25 9.35 -28.11
CA ILE A 14 -17.89 9.12 -26.72
C ILE A 14 -16.37 9.25 -26.67
N THR A 15 -15.87 10.42 -26.27
CA THR A 15 -14.50 10.56 -25.78
C THR A 15 -14.40 9.75 -24.51
N LEU A 16 -13.96 8.50 -24.65
CA LEU A 16 -13.40 7.76 -23.53
C LEU A 16 -12.14 8.54 -23.12
N ALA A 17 -12.30 9.45 -22.16
CA ALA A 17 -11.16 9.90 -21.39
C ALA A 17 -10.60 8.63 -20.75
N THR A 18 -9.49 8.14 -21.27
CA THR A 18 -8.67 7.19 -20.53
C THR A 18 -8.27 7.94 -19.27
N ILE A 19 -9.04 7.74 -18.19
CA ILE A 19 -8.51 7.93 -16.84
C ILE A 19 -7.30 7.00 -16.88
N GLY A 20 -6.10 7.57 -17.00
CA GLY A 20 -4.88 6.78 -16.94
C GLY A 20 -5.04 5.94 -15.70
N ASN A 21 -4.97 4.61 -15.85
CA ASN A 21 -5.11 3.69 -14.74
C ASN A 21 -4.14 4.17 -13.67
N VAL A 22 -4.65 4.86 -12.65
CA VAL A 22 -3.88 5.22 -11.48
C VAL A 22 -3.78 3.90 -10.74
N HIS A 23 -2.77 3.12 -11.13
CA HIS A 23 -2.32 1.94 -10.42
C HIS A 23 -1.79 2.43 -9.07
N ALA A 24 -2.69 2.68 -8.13
CA ALA A 24 -2.36 3.12 -6.80
C ALA A 24 -2.26 1.90 -5.90
N ILE A 25 -1.04 1.53 -5.52
CA ILE A 25 -0.82 0.66 -4.37
C ILE A 25 -1.14 1.49 -3.14
N GLU A 26 -2.19 1.13 -2.39
CA GLU A 26 -2.47 1.78 -1.12
C GLU A 26 -1.59 1.14 -0.04
N ILE A 27 -0.98 1.95 0.81
CA ILE A 27 -0.18 1.49 1.96
C ILE A 27 -0.60 2.23 3.24
N TRP A 28 -0.72 1.51 4.34
CA TRP A 28 -0.96 2.09 5.65
C TRP A 28 -0.29 1.30 6.78
N HIS A 29 0.10 2.01 7.83
CA HIS A 29 0.50 1.40 9.09
C HIS A 29 -0.73 0.78 9.76
N THR A 30 -0.67 -0.52 10.04
CA THR A 30 -1.80 -1.31 10.53
C THR A 30 -1.72 -1.52 12.04
N ASP A 31 -0.52 -1.81 12.56
CA ASP A 31 -0.32 -2.06 13.98
C ASP A 31 1.16 -1.93 14.37
N THR A 32 1.42 -1.70 15.65
CA THR A 32 2.75 -1.80 16.25
C THR A 32 2.70 -2.79 17.39
N VAL A 33 3.52 -3.84 17.31
CA VAL A 33 3.57 -4.88 18.35
C VAL A 33 4.94 -4.94 19.00
N TRP A 34 4.96 -5.21 20.31
CA TRP A 34 6.21 -5.51 21.02
C TRP A 34 6.73 -6.89 20.59
N ALA A 35 7.87 -6.91 19.91
CA ALA A 35 8.50 -8.13 19.40
C ALA A 35 9.44 -8.78 20.43
N GLY A 36 9.70 -8.11 21.57
CA GLY A 36 10.59 -8.59 22.62
C GLY A 36 11.95 -7.90 22.62
N GLN A 37 12.69 -8.03 23.73
CA GLN A 37 14.09 -7.57 23.85
C GLN A 37 14.34 -6.08 23.51
N GLY A 38 13.38 -5.18 23.75
CA GLY A 38 13.56 -3.76 23.38
C GLY A 38 12.95 -3.39 22.02
N VAL A 39 12.54 -4.38 21.22
CA VAL A 39 12.20 -4.20 19.82
C VAL A 39 10.68 -4.17 19.61
N CYS A 40 10.23 -3.26 18.75
CA CYS A 40 8.88 -3.26 18.20
C CYS A 40 8.90 -3.62 16.72
N SER A 41 7.79 -4.19 16.26
CA SER A 41 7.52 -4.50 14.86
C SER A 41 6.36 -3.62 14.39
N ALA A 42 6.67 -2.68 13.52
CA ALA A 42 5.69 -1.83 12.85
C ALA A 42 5.20 -2.56 11.59
N GLN A 43 3.92 -2.91 11.57
CA GLN A 43 3.29 -3.63 10.47
C GLN A 43 2.61 -2.67 9.50
N PHE A 44 2.89 -2.84 8.21
CA PHE A 44 2.26 -2.13 7.11
C PHE A 44 1.43 -3.11 6.30
N THR A 45 0.25 -2.68 5.88
CA THR A 45 -0.57 -3.41 4.90
C THR A 45 -0.53 -2.66 3.58
N LEU A 46 -0.43 -3.41 2.49
CA LEU A 46 -0.51 -2.94 1.12
C LEU A 46 -1.72 -3.57 0.42
N ASP A 47 -2.37 -2.79 -0.44
CA ASP A 47 -3.53 -3.20 -1.25
C ASP A 47 -3.29 -2.82 -2.72
N ASN A 48 -3.49 -3.75 -3.65
CA ASN A 48 -3.31 -3.50 -5.08
C ASN A 48 -4.58 -2.96 -5.78
N GLY A 49 -5.69 -2.79 -5.05
CA GLY A 49 -6.95 -2.27 -5.56
C GLY A 49 -7.96 -3.35 -6.00
N GLY A 50 -7.64 -4.64 -5.88
CA GLY A 50 -8.56 -5.76 -6.16
C GLY A 50 -8.76 -6.05 -7.65
N ALA A 51 -10.00 -6.26 -8.10
CA ALA A 51 -10.34 -6.80 -9.43
C ALA A 51 -9.81 -6.01 -10.65
N PHE A 52 -9.35 -4.78 -10.47
CA PHE A 52 -8.72 -3.96 -11.52
C PHE A 52 -7.25 -3.61 -11.19
N GLY A 53 -6.73 -4.15 -10.10
CA GLY A 53 -5.34 -4.05 -9.70
C GLY A 53 -4.49 -5.05 -10.47
N GLU A 54 -3.31 -4.60 -10.89
CA GLU A 54 -2.31 -5.51 -11.45
C GLU A 54 -1.62 -6.27 -10.31
N PRO A 55 -1.13 -7.50 -10.56
CA PRO A 55 -0.26 -8.19 -9.62
C PRO A 55 0.99 -7.35 -9.35
N VAL A 56 1.39 -7.27 -8.09
CA VAL A 56 2.56 -6.52 -7.66
C VAL A 56 3.69 -7.51 -7.38
N GLY A 57 4.83 -7.29 -8.04
CA GLY A 57 6.04 -8.07 -7.80
C GLY A 57 6.63 -7.83 -6.40
N LYS A 58 7.79 -8.45 -6.14
CA LYS A 58 8.52 -8.23 -4.89
C LYS A 58 9.00 -6.78 -4.85
N LEU A 59 8.75 -6.07 -3.75
CA LEU A 59 9.16 -4.67 -3.60
C LEU A 59 10.23 -4.51 -2.52
N GLU A 60 11.16 -3.60 -2.79
CA GLU A 60 11.97 -2.94 -1.78
C GLU A 60 11.54 -1.47 -1.70
N ILE A 61 11.01 -1.06 -0.55
CA ILE A 61 10.55 0.31 -0.30
C ILE A 61 11.51 0.95 0.68
N SER A 62 12.34 1.89 0.21
CA SER A 62 13.20 2.68 1.08
C SER A 62 12.38 3.75 1.79
N VAL A 63 12.55 3.85 3.10
CA VAL A 63 11.83 4.80 3.95
C VAL A 63 12.77 5.62 4.80
N ASP A 64 12.43 6.88 4.99
CA ASP A 64 12.96 7.72 6.05
C ASP A 64 11.95 7.70 7.22
N VAL A 65 12.40 7.29 8.40
CA VAL A 65 11.62 7.32 9.64
C VAL A 65 11.85 8.67 10.29
N LEU A 66 10.79 9.46 10.39
CA LEU A 66 10.82 10.80 10.92
C LEU A 66 10.28 10.81 12.36
N ASP A 67 10.96 11.52 13.25
CA ASP A 67 10.41 11.84 14.56
C ASP A 67 9.24 12.84 14.46
N LYS A 68 8.59 13.13 15.60
CA LYS A 68 7.49 14.11 15.69
C LYS A 68 7.83 15.52 15.21
N SER A 69 9.12 15.86 15.10
CA SER A 69 9.58 17.17 14.60
C SER A 69 9.82 17.17 13.09
N GLY A 70 9.64 16.01 12.43
CA GLY A 70 9.90 15.80 11.01
C GLY A 70 11.37 15.55 10.69
N LYS A 71 12.22 15.31 11.70
CA LYS A 71 13.64 15.03 11.49
C LYS A 71 13.82 13.52 11.25
N VAL A 72 14.65 13.17 10.27
CA VAL A 72 15.05 11.79 10.01
C VAL A 72 15.79 11.22 11.23
N GLN A 73 15.19 10.24 11.90
CA GLN A 73 15.77 9.47 12.99
C GLN A 73 16.52 8.24 12.46
N GLN A 74 15.95 7.57 11.44
CA GLN A 74 16.49 6.36 10.83
C GLN A 74 16.12 6.28 9.35
N LYS A 75 16.92 5.54 8.57
CA LYS A 75 16.55 5.09 7.22
C LYS A 75 16.43 3.58 7.23
N ASP A 76 15.42 3.06 6.54
CA ASP A 76 15.13 1.64 6.53
C ASP A 76 14.64 1.16 5.16
N THR A 77 14.45 -0.16 5.01
CA THR A 77 13.89 -0.78 3.81
C THR A 77 12.78 -1.75 4.20
N LEU A 78 11.55 -1.41 3.82
CA LEU A 78 10.39 -2.28 3.93
C LEU A 78 10.40 -3.26 2.74
N ASN A 79 10.60 -4.54 3.04
CA ASN A 79 10.60 -5.61 2.03
C ASN A 79 9.20 -6.21 1.94
N VAL A 80 8.63 -6.21 0.75
CA VAL A 80 7.25 -6.69 0.50
C VAL A 80 7.30 -7.87 -0.47
N GLU A 81 6.72 -9.00 -0.06
CA GLU A 81 6.59 -10.16 -0.95
C GLU A 81 5.52 -9.94 -2.02
N PRO A 82 5.59 -10.63 -3.18
CA PRO A 82 4.60 -10.48 -4.25
C PRO A 82 3.17 -10.71 -3.78
N PHE A 83 2.22 -9.99 -4.38
CA PHE A 83 0.80 -10.09 -4.04
C PHE A 83 -0.10 -9.60 -5.18
N GLY A 84 -1.41 -9.77 -5.04
CA GLY A 84 -2.40 -9.24 -5.98
C GLY A 84 -2.62 -10.08 -7.24
N ASP A 85 -2.16 -11.34 -7.28
CA ASP A 85 -2.44 -12.27 -8.38
C ASP A 85 -3.88 -12.83 -8.36
N SER A 86 -4.61 -12.59 -7.26
CA SER A 86 -6.02 -12.92 -7.10
C SER A 86 -6.68 -12.01 -6.06
N ASP A 87 -8.01 -12.02 -5.98
CA ASP A 87 -8.72 -11.32 -4.90
C ASP A 87 -8.35 -11.83 -3.50
N ALA A 88 -7.93 -13.10 -3.38
CA ALA A 88 -7.51 -13.69 -2.11
C ALA A 88 -6.14 -13.18 -1.64
N THR A 89 -5.30 -12.70 -2.57
CA THR A 89 -3.96 -12.16 -2.35
C THR A 89 -3.90 -10.67 -2.60
N ARG A 90 -5.05 -9.99 -2.68
CA ARG A 90 -5.18 -8.53 -2.85
C ARG A 90 -4.35 -7.73 -1.84
N TYR A 91 -4.18 -8.27 -0.64
CA TYR A 91 -3.44 -7.64 0.44
C TYR A 91 -2.11 -8.32 0.71
N GLN A 92 -1.12 -7.53 1.12
CA GLN A 92 0.15 -8.00 1.66
C GLN A 92 0.50 -7.25 2.93
N THR A 93 1.19 -7.92 3.85
CA THR A 93 1.77 -7.28 5.02
C THR A 93 3.29 -7.28 4.95
N ALA A 94 3.92 -6.24 5.45
CA ALA A 94 5.36 -6.15 5.61
C ALA A 94 5.72 -5.45 6.93
N LEU A 95 6.93 -5.70 7.42
CA LEU A 95 7.36 -5.28 8.76
C LEU A 95 8.60 -4.40 8.69
N LEU A 96 8.64 -3.38 9.55
CA LEU A 96 9.88 -2.72 9.97
C LEU A 96 10.10 -3.03 11.44
N GLU A 97 11.31 -3.47 11.81
CA GLU A 97 11.61 -3.92 13.16
C GLU A 97 12.82 -3.18 13.73
N GLY A 98 12.69 -2.77 14.99
CA GLY A 98 13.72 -1.98 15.67
C GLY A 98 13.19 -1.32 16.94
N GLU A 99 14.11 -0.84 17.78
CA GLU A 99 13.77 -0.17 19.03
C GLU A 99 13.01 1.15 18.80
N ASN A 100 13.38 1.89 17.75
CA ASN A 100 12.76 3.18 17.42
C ASN A 100 11.26 3.04 17.10
N TYR A 101 10.83 1.93 16.50
CA TYR A 101 9.41 1.72 16.14
C TYR A 101 8.49 1.54 17.35
N CYS A 102 9.01 1.53 18.58
CA CYS A 102 8.19 1.59 19.79
C CYS A 102 7.64 3.00 20.08
N GLU A 103 8.15 4.03 19.40
CA GLU A 103 7.63 5.39 19.47
C GLU A 103 6.30 5.52 18.72
N SER A 104 5.29 6.13 19.35
CA SER A 104 3.92 6.20 18.82
C SER A 104 3.66 7.38 17.86
N ASP A 105 4.61 8.30 17.72
CA ASP A 105 4.49 9.57 16.99
C ASP A 105 5.47 9.68 15.80
N LEU A 106 5.92 8.54 15.29
CA LEU A 106 6.74 8.47 14.09
C LEU A 106 5.94 8.73 12.81
N THR A 107 6.61 9.28 11.81
CA THR A 107 6.12 9.38 10.43
C THR A 107 7.01 8.58 9.50
N ILE A 108 6.41 7.77 8.63
CA ILE A 108 7.15 6.98 7.65
C ILE A 108 7.04 7.67 6.30
N ASN A 109 8.18 8.11 5.77
CA ASN A 109 8.28 8.79 4.49
C ASN A 109 8.88 7.85 3.45
N ILE A 110 8.09 7.46 2.44
CA ILE A 110 8.58 6.63 1.33
C ILE A 110 9.42 7.49 0.39
N THR A 111 10.70 7.15 0.24
CA THR A 111 11.65 7.95 -0.56
C THR A 111 12.02 7.28 -1.88
N LYS A 112 11.93 5.96 -1.96
CA LYS A 112 12.24 5.18 -3.17
C LYS A 112 11.51 3.85 -3.15
N VAL A 113 11.08 3.39 -4.32
CA VAL A 113 10.52 2.05 -4.51
C VAL A 113 11.25 1.35 -5.65
N ALA A 114 11.58 0.09 -5.46
CA ALA A 114 12.10 -0.79 -6.49
C ALA A 114 11.32 -2.09 -6.52
N GLU A 115 10.90 -2.51 -7.71
CA GLU A 115 10.42 -3.85 -8.00
C GLU A 115 11.62 -4.75 -8.33
N ILE A 116 11.70 -5.91 -7.69
CA ILE A 116 12.77 -6.89 -7.90
C ILE A 116 12.35 -7.85 -9.00
N VAL A 117 13.03 -7.78 -10.14
CA VAL A 117 12.77 -8.63 -11.31
C VAL A 117 13.99 -9.51 -11.55
N GLY A 118 13.95 -10.73 -11.02
CA GLY A 118 15.11 -11.61 -11.00
C GLY A 118 16.25 -11.03 -10.15
N SER A 119 17.40 -10.74 -10.78
CA SER A 119 18.53 -10.06 -10.12
C SER A 119 18.55 -8.55 -10.30
N GLU A 120 17.61 -7.99 -11.08
CA GLU A 120 17.55 -6.57 -11.38
C GLU A 120 16.55 -5.81 -10.51
N LYS A 121 16.78 -4.51 -10.34
CA LYS A 121 15.89 -3.59 -9.63
C LYS A 121 15.30 -2.59 -10.61
N LYS A 122 14.00 -2.71 -10.87
CA LYS A 122 13.23 -1.74 -11.67
C LYS A 122 12.69 -0.67 -10.73
N ILE A 123 13.14 0.58 -10.90
CA ILE A 123 12.69 1.69 -10.06
C ILE A 123 11.27 2.08 -10.45
N LEU A 124 10.38 2.16 -9.46
CA LEU A 124 9.00 2.61 -9.63
C LEU A 124 8.86 4.07 -9.17
N PRO A 125 8.00 4.87 -9.81
CA PRO A 125 7.60 6.17 -9.30
C PRO A 125 6.92 6.04 -7.93
N VAL A 126 7.36 6.81 -6.94
CA VAL A 126 6.71 6.85 -5.62
C VAL A 126 5.24 7.30 -5.69
N THR A 127 4.85 7.98 -6.77
CA THR A 127 3.48 8.41 -7.06
C THR A 127 2.52 7.27 -7.39
N GLU A 128 3.02 6.05 -7.60
CA GLU A 128 2.19 4.84 -7.67
C GLU A 128 1.68 4.41 -6.29
N PHE A 129 2.16 5.03 -5.21
CA PHE A 129 1.71 4.74 -3.85
C PHE A 129 0.76 5.82 -3.36
N THR A 130 -0.31 5.39 -2.72
CA THR A 130 -1.20 6.26 -1.94
C THR A 130 -1.18 5.83 -0.49
N THR A 131 -1.31 6.79 0.41
CA THR A 131 -1.31 6.52 1.85
C THR A 131 -2.72 6.58 2.41
N ARG A 132 -2.96 5.75 3.41
CA ARG A 132 -4.21 5.75 4.18
C ARG A 132 -3.93 5.83 5.66
N GLU A 133 -4.80 6.52 6.38
CA GLU A 133 -4.85 6.43 7.83
C GLU A 133 -5.70 5.23 8.26
N PHE A 134 -5.19 4.44 9.21
CA PHE A 134 -5.91 3.33 9.80
C PHE A 134 -5.87 3.43 11.32
N LYS A 135 -7.01 3.18 11.96
CA LYS A 135 -7.15 3.19 13.41
C LYS A 135 -7.72 1.84 13.86
N PRO A 136 -6.93 1.00 14.55
CA PRO A 136 -7.41 -0.26 15.09
C PRO A 136 -8.57 -0.08 16.07
N TYR A 137 -9.46 -1.08 16.12
CA TYR A 137 -10.53 -1.13 17.11
C TYR A 137 -10.01 -1.61 18.47
N THR A 138 -10.69 -1.22 19.54
CA THR A 138 -10.50 -1.86 20.85
C THR A 138 -11.17 -3.24 20.83
N VAL A 139 -10.43 -4.28 21.16
CA VAL A 139 -10.95 -5.64 21.32
C VAL A 139 -11.17 -5.93 22.80
N LEU A 140 -12.35 -6.49 23.13
CA LEU A 140 -12.71 -6.93 24.48
C LEU A 140 -13.03 -8.42 24.44
N VAL A 141 -12.66 -9.14 25.50
CA VAL A 141 -13.10 -10.52 25.74
C VAL A 141 -14.10 -10.47 26.89
N ASP A 142 -15.34 -10.89 26.64
CA ASP A 142 -16.43 -10.85 27.63
C ASP A 142 -16.60 -9.47 28.30
N GLY A 143 -16.57 -8.41 27.49
CA GLY A 143 -16.73 -7.03 27.96
C GLY A 143 -15.52 -6.45 28.72
N LYS A 144 -14.41 -7.19 28.81
CA LYS A 144 -13.22 -6.76 29.55
C LYS A 144 -12.02 -6.64 28.63
N LYS A 145 -11.17 -5.64 28.90
CA LYS A 145 -9.81 -5.60 28.35
C LYS A 145 -9.00 -6.69 29.05
N THR A 146 -8.42 -7.58 28.27
CA THR A 146 -7.50 -8.61 28.76
C THR A 146 -6.10 -8.20 28.36
N ASN A 147 -5.21 -8.02 29.33
CA ASN A 147 -3.78 -7.83 29.08
C ASN A 147 -3.11 -9.20 29.28
N ARG A 148 -2.26 -9.62 28.33
CA ARG A 148 -1.40 -10.79 28.51
C ARG A 148 -0.08 -10.37 29.15
#